data_AF-A0A960ICU5-F1
#
_entry.id   AF-A0A960ICU5-F1
#
_cell.length_a   1.000
_cell.length_b   1.000
_cell.length_c   1.000
_cell.angle_alpha   90.00
_cell.angle_beta   90.00
_cell.angle_gamma   90.00
#
_symmetry.space_group_name_H-M   'P 1'
#
loop_
_entity.id
_entity.type
_entity.pdbx_description
1 polymer ?
#
loop_
_entity_poly.entity_id
_entity_poly.type
_entity_poly.pdbx_seq_one_letter_code
_entity_poly.pdbx_strand_id
1 'polypeptide(L)'
;MSTTSAPPRQPVGRLFGRALVLTCPWCGSRRTFLRGWFRKYDRCRTCGISWHREEGFELGTITFNTIITFASIAIAMGVGFGVWGTDVPVLRFVLILGAVAVVMPLLIYPLTYTLWLAFDLSVHPPERSELDEAMAAVAAGLAELPPQLGQRRNRSA
;
A
#
# COMPACT_ATOMS: atom_id res chain seq x y z
N MET A 1 -11.16 -35.14 -5.30
CA MET A 1 -12.22 -34.20 -4.89
C MET A 1 -11.59 -33.13 -4.01
N SER A 2 -11.19 -32.01 -4.61
CA SER A 2 -10.59 -30.90 -3.89
C SER A 2 -11.70 -30.16 -3.12
N THR A 3 -11.66 -30.20 -1.79
CA THR A 3 -12.57 -29.43 -0.94
C THR A 3 -12.32 -27.94 -1.16
N THR A 4 -13.18 -27.31 -1.95
CA THR A 4 -13.19 -25.88 -2.24
C THR A 4 -13.60 -25.11 -0.98
N SER A 5 -12.69 -24.89 -0.01
CA SER A 5 -12.91 -24.09 1.22
C SER A 5 -12.82 -22.58 0.97
N ALA A 6 -13.86 -21.80 1.30
CA ALA A 6 -13.94 -20.38 0.95
C ALA A 6 -12.66 -19.60 1.34
N PRO A 7 -12.16 -18.68 0.48
CA PRO A 7 -10.94 -17.96 0.80
C PRO A 7 -11.08 -17.19 2.12
N PRO A 8 -10.05 -17.18 2.97
CA PRO A 8 -10.14 -16.57 4.29
C PRO A 8 -10.30 -15.05 4.17
N ARG A 9 -11.47 -14.52 4.52
CA ARG A 9 -11.68 -13.06 4.58
C ARG A 9 -10.89 -12.47 5.74
N GLN A 10 -10.03 -11.50 5.44
CA GLN A 10 -9.37 -10.72 6.48
C GLN A 10 -10.35 -9.66 7.00
N PRO A 11 -10.39 -9.39 8.32
CA PRO A 11 -11.21 -8.31 8.85
C PRO A 11 -10.70 -6.96 8.33
N VAL A 12 -11.62 -6.08 7.94
CA VAL A 12 -11.33 -4.78 7.30
C VAL A 12 -10.34 -3.96 8.12
N GLY A 13 -10.53 -3.87 9.45
CA GLY A 13 -9.61 -3.14 10.33
C GLY A 13 -8.16 -3.65 10.27
N ARG A 14 -7.96 -4.95 10.04
CA ARG A 14 -6.61 -5.53 9.91
C ARG A 14 -5.97 -5.18 8.57
N LEU A 15 -6.74 -5.08 7.49
CA LEU A 15 -6.25 -4.64 6.18
C LEU A 15 -5.71 -3.21 6.27
N PHE A 16 -6.52 -2.28 6.79
CA PHE A 16 -6.14 -0.88 6.93
C PHE A 16 -5.02 -0.68 7.95
N GLY A 17 -5.07 -1.36 9.10
CA GLY A 17 -3.99 -1.30 10.09
C GLY A 17 -2.63 -1.73 9.53
N ARG A 18 -2.61 -2.76 8.68
CA ARG A 18 -1.41 -3.21 7.97
C ARG A 18 -0.96 -2.23 6.89
N ALA A 19 -1.90 -1.64 6.16
CA ALA A 19 -1.60 -0.65 5.12
C ALA A 19 -0.95 0.61 5.68
N LEU A 20 -1.41 1.09 6.84
CA LEU A 20 -0.88 2.27 7.53
C LEU A 20 0.58 2.11 7.96
N VAL A 21 1.01 0.89 8.29
CA VAL A 21 2.40 0.58 8.65
C VAL A 21 3.26 0.10 7.47
N LEU A 22 2.81 0.36 6.23
CA LEU A 22 3.49 -0.02 4.99
C LEU A 22 3.81 -1.52 4.90
N THR A 23 2.92 -2.36 5.42
CA THR A 23 2.98 -3.82 5.26
C THR A 23 1.95 -4.29 4.23
N CYS A 24 2.13 -5.50 3.70
CA CYS A 24 1.13 -6.08 2.80
C CYS A 24 -0.23 -6.18 3.52
N PRO A 25 -1.32 -5.57 3.01
CA PRO A 25 -2.63 -5.63 3.66
C PRO A 25 -3.12 -7.06 3.88
N TRP A 26 -2.89 -7.93 2.89
CA TRP A 26 -3.34 -9.33 2.91
C TRP A 26 -2.57 -10.22 3.89
N CYS A 27 -1.24 -10.31 3.76
CA CYS A 27 -0.43 -11.23 4.57
C CYS A 27 0.24 -10.58 5.79
N GLY A 28 0.37 -9.25 5.83
CA GLY A 28 1.04 -8.51 6.91
C GLY A 28 2.57 -8.50 6.85
N SER A 29 3.18 -9.04 5.80
CA SER A 29 4.65 -9.04 5.65
C SER A 29 5.19 -7.64 5.32
N ARG A 30 6.38 -7.32 5.86
CA ARG A 30 7.19 -6.15 5.47
C ARG A 30 7.90 -6.32 4.12
N ARG A 31 8.03 -7.55 3.62
CA ARG A 31 8.52 -7.83 2.26
C ARG A 31 7.36 -7.74 1.27
N THR A 32 6.80 -6.53 1.18
CA THR A 32 5.65 -6.21 0.33
C THR A 32 6.05 -6.12 -1.15
N PHE A 33 5.12 -5.69 -2.01
CA PHE A 33 5.40 -5.25 -3.38
C PHE A 33 6.24 -3.95 -3.41
N LEU A 34 6.39 -3.22 -2.31
CA LEU A 34 7.27 -2.06 -2.24
C LEU A 34 8.76 -2.50 -2.31
N ARG A 35 9.49 -1.97 -3.30
CA ARG A 35 10.95 -2.18 -3.47
C ARG A 35 11.77 -1.02 -2.89
N GLY A 36 11.21 0.18 -3.02
CA GLY A 36 11.74 1.43 -2.49
C GLY A 36 10.59 2.43 -2.41
N TRP A 37 10.91 3.70 -2.20
CA TRP A 37 9.86 4.72 -2.03
C TRP A 37 9.01 4.92 -3.29
N PHE A 38 9.65 4.98 -4.46
CA PHE A 38 8.99 5.16 -5.77
C PHE A 38 9.07 3.91 -6.66
N ARG A 39 9.58 2.79 -6.12
CA ARG A 39 9.77 1.55 -6.88
C ARG A 39 8.92 0.45 -6.29
N LYS A 40 8.22 -0.28 -7.15
CA LYS A 40 7.33 -1.38 -6.80
C LYS A 40 7.72 -2.61 -7.62
N TYR A 41 7.49 -3.79 -7.06
CA TYR A 41 7.39 -5.06 -7.76
C TYR A 41 5.94 -5.27 -8.17
N ASP A 42 5.67 -6.09 -9.18
CA ASP A 42 4.30 -6.36 -9.63
C ASP A 42 3.48 -7.14 -8.59
N ARG A 43 4.16 -7.94 -7.76
CA ARG A 43 3.54 -8.80 -6.75
C ARG A 43 4.20 -8.67 -5.38
N CYS A 44 3.43 -8.97 -4.33
CA CYS A 44 3.96 -9.09 -2.98
C CYS A 44 4.96 -10.25 -2.91
N ARG A 45 6.17 -10.01 -2.42
CA ARG A 45 7.23 -11.04 -2.35
C ARG A 45 7.03 -12.13 -1.30
N THR A 46 5.96 -12.05 -0.50
CA THR A 46 5.67 -13.06 0.53
C THR A 46 4.46 -13.91 0.16
N CYS A 47 3.34 -13.27 -0.19
CA CYS A 47 2.11 -13.99 -0.52
C CYS A 47 1.75 -13.99 -2.01
N GLY A 48 2.53 -13.30 -2.87
CA GLY A 48 2.33 -13.29 -4.31
C GLY A 48 1.17 -12.44 -4.83
N ILE A 49 0.40 -11.80 -3.95
CA ILE A 49 -0.76 -11.01 -4.34
C ILE A 49 -0.31 -9.84 -5.23
N SER A 50 -0.98 -9.68 -6.38
CA SER A 50 -0.75 -8.54 -7.27
C SER A 50 -1.30 -7.28 -6.61
N TRP A 51 -0.56 -6.18 -6.72
CA TRP A 51 -1.13 -4.87 -6.36
C TRP A 51 -1.94 -4.30 -7.53
N HIS A 52 -1.61 -4.66 -8.78
CA HIS A 52 -2.36 -4.26 -9.98
C HIS A 52 -3.36 -5.36 -10.32
N ARG A 53 -4.50 -5.38 -9.62
CA ARG A 53 -5.56 -6.40 -9.79
C ARG A 53 -6.53 -6.06 -10.92
N GLU A 54 -6.82 -4.76 -11.10
CA GLU A 54 -7.78 -4.27 -12.07
C GLU A 54 -7.16 -3.19 -12.96
N GLU A 55 -7.63 -3.11 -14.20
CA GLU A 55 -7.30 -1.99 -15.09
C GLU A 55 -7.81 -0.68 -14.46
N GLY A 56 -6.92 0.30 -14.29
CA GLY A 56 -7.26 1.55 -13.63
C GLY A 56 -7.04 1.56 -12.11
N PHE A 57 -6.45 0.51 -11.52
CA PHE A 57 -6.07 0.52 -10.09
C PHE A 57 -5.24 1.76 -9.72
N GLU A 58 -4.37 2.21 -10.62
CA GLU A 58 -3.54 3.42 -10.44
C GLU A 58 -4.39 4.70 -10.23
N LEU A 59 -5.58 4.80 -10.84
CA LEU A 59 -6.49 5.95 -10.66
C LEU A 59 -6.94 6.09 -9.20
N GLY A 60 -7.20 4.98 -8.53
CA GLY A 60 -7.57 4.98 -7.11
C GLY A 60 -6.42 5.44 -6.22
N THR A 61 -5.18 5.03 -6.54
CA THR A 61 -4.01 5.48 -5.79
C THR A 61 -3.76 6.99 -5.93
N ILE A 62 -3.97 7.55 -7.14
CA ILE A 62 -3.90 8.98 -7.42
C ILE A 62 -5.00 9.73 -6.67
N THR A 63 -6.20 9.16 -6.63
CA THR A 63 -7.35 9.73 -5.90
C THR A 63 -7.06 9.81 -4.40
N PHE A 64 -6.56 8.73 -3.80
CA PHE A 64 -6.15 8.74 -2.39
C PHE A 64 -5.03 9.74 -2.12
N ASN A 65 -4.04 9.83 -3.00
CA ASN A 65 -2.95 10.79 -2.88
C ASN A 65 -3.47 12.23 -2.88
N THR A 66 -4.37 12.55 -3.81
CA THR A 66 -4.99 13.86 -3.95
C THR A 66 -5.82 14.23 -2.72
N ILE A 67 -6.69 13.31 -2.25
CA ILE A 67 -7.55 13.54 -1.09
C ILE A 67 -6.70 13.85 0.16
N ILE A 68 -5.70 13.02 0.45
CA ILE A 68 -4.85 13.20 1.63
C ILE A 68 -4.03 14.48 1.52
N THR A 69 -3.52 14.80 0.32
CA THR A 69 -2.75 16.03 0.08
C THR A 69 -3.61 17.26 0.30
N PHE A 70 -4.81 17.34 -0.29
CA PHE A 70 -5.72 18.47 -0.08
C PHE A 70 -6.20 18.57 1.36
N ALA A 71 -6.50 17.46 2.02
CA ALA A 71 -6.81 17.44 3.44
C ALA A 71 -5.64 18.02 4.26
N SER A 72 -4.40 17.64 3.95
CA SER A 72 -3.22 18.17 4.65
C SER A 72 -3.02 19.67 4.46
N ILE A 73 -3.28 20.19 3.25
CA ILE A 73 -3.22 21.64 2.97
C ILE A 73 -4.32 22.37 3.74
N ALA A 74 -5.55 21.84 3.74
CA ALA A 74 -6.66 22.43 4.49
C ALA A 74 -6.39 22.46 6.00
N ILE A 75 -5.82 21.37 6.55
CA ILE A 75 -5.40 21.30 7.96
C ILE A 75 -4.28 22.33 8.23
N ALA A 76 -3.23 22.36 7.41
CA ALA A 76 -2.14 23.33 7.56
C ALA A 76 -2.65 24.77 7.48
N MET A 77 -3.64 25.03 6.63
CA MET A 77 -4.28 26.33 6.50
C MET A 77 -5.06 26.71 7.77
N GLY A 78 -5.89 25.79 8.29
CA GLY A 78 -6.63 25.99 9.53
C GLY A 78 -5.70 26.20 10.74
N VAL A 79 -4.62 25.42 10.84
CA VAL A 79 -3.58 25.62 11.86
C VAL A 79 -2.90 26.98 11.71
N GLY A 80 -2.55 27.38 10.49
CA GLY A 80 -1.93 28.68 10.23
C GLY A 80 -2.81 29.85 10.67
N PHE A 81 -4.11 29.82 10.36
CA PHE A 81 -5.06 30.83 10.84
C PHE A 81 -5.24 30.79 12.36
N GLY A 82 -5.28 29.61 12.98
CA GLY A 82 -5.36 29.48 14.43
C GLY A 82 -4.14 30.04 15.17
N VAL A 83 -2.95 29.97 14.55
CA VAL A 83 -1.68 30.45 15.14
C VAL A 83 -1.48 31.95 14.93
N TRP A 84 -1.75 32.47 13.73
CA TRP A 84 -1.45 33.88 13.39
C TRP A 84 -2.64 34.83 13.45
N GLY A 85 -3.88 34.32 13.49
CA GLY A 85 -5.08 35.17 13.51
C GLY A 85 -5.14 36.10 12.29
N THR A 86 -5.23 37.40 12.53
CA THR A 86 -5.30 38.44 11.49
C THR A 86 -3.94 38.90 10.97
N ASP A 87 -2.85 38.66 11.71
CA ASP A 87 -1.50 39.11 11.37
C ASP A 87 -0.69 38.00 10.70
N VAL A 88 -1.25 37.42 9.63
CA VAL A 88 -0.63 36.32 8.89
C VAL A 88 0.56 36.84 8.07
N PRO A 89 1.78 36.31 8.26
CA PRO A 89 2.90 36.59 7.37
C PRO A 89 2.69 35.86 6.03
N VAL A 90 1.96 36.51 5.11
CA VAL A 90 1.42 35.90 3.87
C VAL A 90 2.49 35.13 3.09
N LEU A 91 3.67 35.72 2.88
CA LEU A 91 4.75 35.05 2.14
C LEU A 91 5.18 33.75 2.84
N ARG A 92 5.43 33.79 4.16
CA ARG A 92 5.83 32.61 4.92
C ARG A 92 4.73 31.55 4.91
N PHE A 93 3.46 31.96 5.02
CA PHE A 93 2.33 31.04 5.01
C PHE A 93 2.17 30.34 3.66
N VAL A 94 2.21 31.09 2.56
CA VAL A 94 2.13 30.53 1.20
C VAL A 94 3.29 29.57 0.93
N LEU A 95 4.50 29.90 1.38
CA LEU A 95 5.66 29.00 1.24
C LEU A 95 5.44 27.69 1.99
N ILE A 96 4.87 27.73 3.20
CA ILE A 96 4.55 26.52 3.97
C ILE A 96 3.48 25.69 3.25
N LEU A 97 2.38 26.31 2.81
CA LEU A 97 1.32 25.60 2.09
C LEU A 97 1.83 25.01 0.76
N GLY A 98 2.65 25.76 0.01
CA GLY A 98 3.29 25.28 -1.21
C GLY A 98 4.25 24.12 -0.95
N ALA A 99 5.03 24.19 0.14
CA ALA A 99 5.88 23.07 0.56
C ALA A 99 5.06 21.83 0.91
N VAL A 100 3.96 21.96 1.65
CA VAL A 100 3.04 20.85 1.95
C VAL A 100 2.47 20.26 0.67
N ALA A 101 2.02 21.10 -0.28
CA ALA A 101 1.44 20.67 -1.55
C ALA A 101 2.40 19.82 -2.40
N VAL A 102 3.72 20.05 -2.30
CA VAL A 102 4.74 19.31 -3.05
C VAL A 102 5.28 18.12 -2.25
N VAL A 103 5.59 18.32 -0.98
CA VAL A 103 6.28 17.32 -0.16
C VAL A 103 5.32 16.22 0.29
N MET A 104 4.09 16.57 0.69
CA MET A 104 3.11 15.60 1.16
C MET A 104 2.82 14.47 0.17
N PRO A 105 2.47 14.73 -1.11
CA PRO A 105 2.13 13.66 -2.05
C PRO A 105 3.32 12.71 -2.30
N LEU A 106 4.55 13.22 -2.23
CA LEU A 106 5.78 12.43 -2.35
C LEU A 106 6.01 11.55 -1.13
N LEU A 107 5.76 12.07 0.08
CA LEU A 107 5.89 11.30 1.32
C LEU A 107 4.83 10.21 1.44
N ILE A 108 3.58 10.49 1.09
CA ILE A 108 2.50 9.50 1.21
C ILE A 108 2.43 8.55 0.01
N TYR A 109 3.25 8.71 -1.02
CA TYR A 109 3.21 7.89 -2.23
C TYR A 109 3.16 6.38 -1.95
N PRO A 110 4.07 5.75 -1.17
CA PRO A 110 3.96 4.31 -0.90
C PRO A 110 2.71 3.95 -0.07
N LEU A 111 2.25 4.86 0.78
CA LEU A 111 1.07 4.68 1.61
C LEU A 111 -0.22 4.64 0.78
N THR A 112 -0.32 5.41 -0.31
CA THR A 112 -1.53 5.42 -1.14
C THR A 112 -1.74 4.09 -1.84
N TYR A 113 -0.67 3.41 -2.27
CA TYR A 113 -0.78 2.05 -2.83
C TYR A 113 -1.22 1.02 -1.80
N THR A 114 -0.65 1.05 -0.59
CA THR A 114 -1.03 0.08 0.44
C THR A 114 -2.45 0.32 0.95
N LEU A 115 -2.86 1.59 1.09
CA LEU A 115 -4.22 1.96 1.49
C LEU A 115 -5.24 1.62 0.41
N TRP A 116 -4.96 1.95 -0.85
CA TRP A 116 -5.86 1.61 -1.95
C TRP A 116 -5.97 0.09 -2.11
N LEU A 117 -4.87 -0.67 -1.99
CA LEU A 117 -4.94 -2.13 -1.99
C LEU A 117 -5.76 -2.68 -0.81
N ALA A 118 -5.66 -2.09 0.38
CA ALA A 118 -6.50 -2.48 1.51
C ALA A 118 -7.98 -2.20 1.28
N PHE A 119 -8.30 -1.05 0.68
CA PHE A 119 -9.66 -0.70 0.29
C PHE A 119 -10.19 -1.67 -0.76
N ASP A 120 -9.44 -1.89 -1.84
CA ASP A 120 -9.80 -2.83 -2.90
C ASP A 120 -10.04 -4.24 -2.36
N LEU A 121 -9.14 -4.78 -1.53
CA LEU A 121 -9.34 -6.11 -0.89
C LEU A 121 -10.53 -6.16 0.07
N SER A 122 -10.97 -5.02 0.59
CA SER A 122 -12.14 -4.96 1.47
C SER A 122 -13.46 -4.96 0.69
N VAL A 123 -13.47 -4.33 -0.48
CA VAL A 123 -14.66 -4.22 -1.35
C VAL A 123 -14.75 -5.41 -2.30
N HIS A 124 -13.63 -5.80 -2.89
CA HIS A 124 -13.44 -6.94 -3.79
C HIS A 124 -12.50 -7.97 -3.14
N PRO A 125 -13.03 -8.82 -2.22
CA PRO A 125 -12.25 -9.91 -1.66
C PRO A 125 -11.64 -10.77 -2.77
N PRO A 126 -10.41 -11.26 -2.60
CA PRO A 126 -9.73 -11.99 -3.66
C PRO A 126 -10.44 -13.31 -3.96
N GLU A 127 -10.56 -13.59 -5.27
CA GLU A 127 -11.05 -14.86 -5.76
C GLU A 127 -10.02 -15.97 -5.53
N ARG A 128 -10.46 -17.22 -5.58
CA ARG A 128 -9.54 -18.36 -5.41
C ARG A 128 -8.51 -18.44 -6.53
N SER A 129 -8.95 -18.20 -7.76
CA SER A 129 -8.07 -18.11 -8.93
C SER A 129 -6.92 -17.15 -8.69
N GLU A 130 -7.22 -15.93 -8.21
CA GLU A 130 -6.20 -14.93 -7.88
C GLU A 130 -5.25 -15.39 -6.77
N LEU A 131 -5.77 -16.08 -5.75
CA LEU A 131 -4.95 -16.63 -4.66
C LEU A 131 -4.08 -17.80 -5.14
N ASP A 132 -4.60 -18.65 -6.01
CA ASP A 132 -3.88 -19.77 -6.61
C ASP A 132 -2.77 -19.26 -7.53
N GLU A 133 -3.04 -18.23 -8.33
CA GLU A 133 -2.02 -17.51 -9.11
C GLU A 133 -0.97 -16.86 -8.22
N ALA A 134 -1.38 -16.25 -7.11
CA ALA A 134 -0.47 -15.65 -6.15
C ALA A 134 0.46 -16.72 -5.53
N MET A 135 -0.08 -17.88 -5.16
CA MET A 135 0.72 -19.01 -4.66
C MET A 135 1.64 -19.57 -5.74
N ALA A 136 1.16 -19.74 -6.97
CA ALA A 136 1.94 -20.22 -8.10
C ALA A 136 3.12 -19.27 -8.41
N ALA A 137 2.90 -17.96 -8.38
CA ALA A 137 3.95 -16.97 -8.56
C ALA A 137 5.04 -17.06 -7.49
N VAL A 138 4.65 -17.31 -6.22
CA VAL A 138 5.62 -17.53 -5.14
C VAL A 138 6.39 -18.85 -5.34
N ALA A 139 5.71 -19.92 -5.75
CA ALA A 139 6.33 -21.21 -6.00
C ALA A 139 7.31 -21.18 -7.18
N ALA A 140 6.96 -20.50 -8.27
CA ALA A 140 7.85 -20.27 -9.40
C ALA A 140 9.12 -19.52 -8.97
N GLY A 141 8.98 -18.43 -8.21
CA GLY A 141 10.13 -17.72 -7.66
C GLY A 141 10.96 -18.55 -6.67
N LEU A 142 10.38 -19.57 -6.04
CA LEU A 142 11.12 -20.54 -5.22
C LEU A 142 11.89 -21.57 -6.05
N ALA A 143 11.33 -22.00 -7.19
CA ALA A 143 11.99 -22.94 -8.10
C ALA A 143 13.22 -22.31 -8.79
N GLU A 144 13.19 -21.00 -9.03
CA GLU A 144 14.32 -20.24 -9.60
C GLU A 144 15.49 -20.02 -8.64
N LEU A 145 15.33 -20.29 -7.33
CA LEU A 145 16.40 -20.12 -6.35
C LEU A 145 17.48 -21.20 -6.50
N PRO A 146 18.78 -20.83 -6.40
CA PRO A 146 19.86 -21.81 -6.39
C PRO A 146 19.65 -22.89 -5.31
N PRO A 147 19.95 -24.17 -5.58
CA PRO A 147 19.62 -25.29 -4.69
C PRO A 147 20.13 -25.12 -3.25
N GLN A 148 21.28 -24.45 -3.09
CA GLN A 148 21.92 -24.18 -1.79
C GLN A 148 21.10 -23.25 -0.87
N LEU A 149 20.29 -22.33 -1.43
CA LEU A 149 19.47 -21.40 -0.66
C LEU A 149 18.10 -21.99 -0.29
N GLY A 150 17.51 -22.82 -1.17
CA GLY A 150 16.27 -23.55 -0.89
C GLY A 150 16.42 -24.52 0.28
N GLN A 151 17.57 -25.20 0.36
CA GLN A 151 17.85 -26.19 1.41
C GLN A 151 18.07 -25.57 2.81
N ARG A 152 18.56 -24.32 2.90
CA ARG A 152 18.68 -23.59 4.18
C ARG A 152 17.32 -23.16 4.73
N ARG A 153 16.39 -22.72 3.87
CA ARG A 153 15.04 -22.29 4.28
C ARG A 153 14.20 -23.45 4.82
N ASN A 154 14.37 -24.65 4.26
CA ASN A 154 13.67 -25.86 4.70
C ASN A 154 14.15 -26.41 6.05
N ARG A 155 15.32 -25.96 6.56
CA ARG A 155 15.85 -26.36 7.88
C ARG A 155 15.43 -25.44 9.03
N SER A 156 14.78 -24.33 8.72
CA SER A 156 14.39 -23.27 9.68
C SER A 156 12.88 -23.16 9.90
N ALA A 157 12.11 -24.14 9.39
CA ALA A 157 10.69 -24.33 9.62
C ALA A 157 10.50 -25.61 10.45
#